data_AF-A0A7V8DLJ0-F1
#
_entry.id   AF-A0A7V8DLJ0-F1
#
_cell.length_a   1.000
_cell.length_b   1.000
_cell.length_c   1.000
_cell.angle_alpha   90.00
_cell.angle_beta   90.00
_cell.angle_gamma   90.00
#
_symmetry.space_group_name_H-M   'P 1'
#
loop_
_entity.id
_entity.type
_entity.pdbx_description
1 polymer ?
#
loop_
_entity_poly.entity_id
_entity_poly.type
_entity_poly.pdbx_seq_one_letter_code
_entity_poly.pdbx_strand_id
1 'polypeptide(L)' 'MIARIKAFFNEVKIEGKKVNYPQRAELIGSTWVVIVTVFAMSFYLGGVDFILAKIVNLMIR' A
#
# COMPACT_ATOMS: atom_id res chain seq x y z
N MET A 1 -12.28 -36.23 -5.78
CA MET A 1 -11.35 -35.16 -5.40
C MET A 1 -11.83 -33.78 -5.87
N ILE A 2 -12.12 -33.59 -7.16
CA ILE A 2 -12.61 -32.32 -7.75
C ILE A 2 -13.88 -31.78 -7.06
N ALA A 3 -14.84 -32.65 -6.73
CA ALA A 3 -16.07 -32.25 -6.03
C ALA A 3 -15.82 -31.70 -4.61
N ARG A 4 -14.83 -32.25 -3.88
CA ARG A 4 -14.45 -31.76 -2.54
C ARG A 4 -13.81 -30.38 -2.61
N ILE A 5 -12.96 -30.13 -3.61
CA ILE A 5 -12.35 -28.83 -3.85
C ILE A 5 -13.44 -27.79 -4.17
N LYS A 6 -14.40 -28.13 -5.04
CA LYS A 6 -15.53 -27.24 -5.36
C LYS A 6 -16.39 -26.91 -4.14
N ALA A 7 -16.63 -27.89 -3.26
CA ALA A 7 -17.34 -27.68 -2.00
C ALA A 7 -16.57 -26.73 -1.06
N PHE A 8 -15.27 -26.95 -0.90
CA PHE A 8 -14.39 -26.10 -0.08
C PHE A 8 -14.38 -24.64 -0.55
N PHE A 9 -14.25 -24.38 -1.85
CA PHE A 9 -14.34 -23.00 -2.39
C PHE A 9 -15.70 -22.35 -2.12
N ASN A 10 -16.77 -23.15 -2.11
CA ASN A 10 -18.11 -22.64 -1.83
C ASN A 10 -18.27 -22.28 -0.35
N GLU A 11 -17.74 -23.11 0.55
CA GLU A 11 -17.68 -22.84 1.99
C GLU A 11 -16.86 -21.58 2.30
N VAL A 12 -15.65 -21.46 1.73
CA VAL A 12 -14.79 -20.27 1.87
C VAL A 12 -15.48 -19.00 1.38
N LYS A 13 -16.23 -19.08 0.26
CA LYS A 13 -17.01 -17.94 -0.24
C LYS A 13 -18.14 -17.55 0.71
N ILE A 14 -18.80 -18.52 1.34
CA ILE A 14 -19.88 -18.29 2.29
C ILE A 14 -19.31 -17.66 3.57
N GLU A 15 -18.19 -18.17 4.09
CA GLU A 15 -17.52 -17.62 5.27
C GLU A 15 -16.92 -16.24 5.02
N GLY A 16 -16.31 -16.03 3.85
CA GLY A 16 -15.80 -14.73 3.43
C GLY A 16 -16.89 -13.66 3.48
N LYS A 17 -18.12 -13.97 3.05
CA LYS A 17 -19.26 -13.04 3.15
C LYS A 17 -19.69 -12.69 4.58
N LYS A 18 -19.34 -13.52 5.57
CA LYS A 18 -19.61 -13.22 7.00
C LYS A 18 -18.60 -12.23 7.58
N VAL A 19 -17.49 -11.99 6.88
CA VAL A 19 -16.49 -11.01 7.28
C VAL A 19 -17.04 -9.60 7.06
N ASN A 20 -16.88 -8.74 8.05
CA ASN A 20 -17.25 -7.34 7.95
C ASN A 20 -16.18 -6.59 7.15
N TYR A 21 -16.33 -6.55 5.82
CA TYR A 21 -15.43 -5.79 4.96
C TYR A 21 -15.67 -4.28 5.15
N PRO A 22 -14.60 -3.46 5.10
CA PRO A 22 -14.72 -2.02 5.19
C PRO A 22 -15.57 -1.46 4.05
N GLN A 23 -16.29 -0.37 4.34
CA GLN A 23 -17.12 0.28 3.33
C GLN A 23 -16.22 0.93 2.26
N ARG A 24 -16.72 1.05 1.03
CA ARG A 24 -15.98 1.67 -0.10
C ARG A 24 -15.42 3.05 0.27
N ALA A 25 -16.12 3.84 1.07
CA ALA A 25 -15.68 5.14 1.54
C ALA A 25 -14.43 5.07 2.44
N GLU A 26 -14.38 4.11 3.37
CA GLU A 26 -13.23 3.89 4.26
C GLU A 26 -12.00 3.41 3.49
N LEU A 27 -12.20 2.55 2.49
CA LEU A 27 -11.14 2.10 1.59
C LEU A 27 -10.55 3.25 0.78
N ILE A 28 -11.39 4.14 0.26
CA ILE A 28 -10.94 5.33 -0.49
C ILE A 28 -10.20 6.28 0.46
N GLY A 29 -10.74 6.52 1.66
CA GLY A 29 -10.11 7.38 2.67
C GLY A 29 -8.73 6.88 3.09
N SER A 30 -8.61 5.60 3.44
CA SER A 30 -7.33 4.98 3.82
C SER A 30 -6.32 4.98 2.68
N THR A 31 -6.74 4.70 1.44
CA THR A 31 -5.87 4.76 0.26
C THR A 31 -5.37 6.18 0.01
N TRP A 32 -6.24 7.19 0.17
CA TRP A 32 -5.87 8.59 0.00
C TRP A 32 -4.79 9.03 1.01
N VAL A 33 -4.94 8.64 2.27
CA VAL A 33 -3.94 8.91 3.32
C VAL A 33 -2.59 8.30 2.95
N VAL A 34 -2.56 7.06 2.46
CA VAL A 34 -1.33 6.40 2.03
C VAL A 34 -0.69 7.16 0.87
N ILE A 35 -1.46 7.53 -0.16
CA ILE A 35 -0.94 8.29 -1.31
C ILE A 35 -0.28 9.60 -0.85
N VAL A 36 -0.99 10.40 -0.05
CA VAL A 36 -0.47 11.68 0.45
C VAL A 36 0.81 11.48 1.26
N THR A 37 0.84 10.47 2.13
CA THR A 37 2.00 10.18 2.98
C THR A 37 3.21 9.78 2.14
N VAL A 38 3.02 8.89 1.15
CA VAL A 38 4.11 8.46 0.26
C VAL A 38 4.63 9.63 -0.58
N PHE A 39 3.75 10.48 -1.10
CA PHE A 39 4.17 11.69 -1.81
C PHE A 39 4.99 12.61 -0.91
N ALA A 40 4.52 12.89 0.31
CA ALA A 40 5.25 13.73 1.26
C ALA A 40 6.65 13.15 1.58
N MET A 41 6.74 11.84 1.83
CA MET A 41 8.01 11.16 2.07
C MET A 41 8.94 11.22 0.85
N SER A 42 8.41 11.03 -0.37
CA SER A 42 9.22 11.10 -1.59
C SER A 42 9.81 12.48 -1.82
N PHE A 43 9.06 13.56 -1.55
CA PHE A 43 9.56 14.92 -1.65
C PHE A 43 10.63 15.21 -0.60
N TYR A 44 10.41 14.76 0.64
CA TYR A 44 11.37 14.93 1.72
C TYR A 44 12.69 14.20 1.40
N LEU A 45 12.63 12.90 1.12
CA LEU A 45 13.81 12.09 0.82
C LEU A 45 14.52 12.59 -0.44
N GLY A 46 13.78 12.84 -1.53
CA GLY A 46 14.37 13.38 -2.75
C GLY A 46 15.06 14.73 -2.56
N GLY A 47 14.49 15.62 -1.73
CA GLY A 47 15.12 16.87 -1.37
C GLY A 47 16.41 16.69 -0.56
N VAL A 48 16.38 15.81 0.44
CA VAL A 48 17.55 15.47 1.27
C VAL A 48 18.66 14.85 0.43
N ASP A 49 18.33 13.89 -0.43
CA ASP A 49 19.26 13.21 -1.32
C ASP A 49 19.91 14.20 -2.30
N PHE A 50 19.14 15.15 -2.84
CA PHE A 50 19.67 16.19 -3.72
C PHE A 50 20.67 17.12 -3.00
N ILE A 51 20.35 17.52 -1.78
CA ILE A 51 21.24 18.36 -0.96
C ILE A 51 22.52 17.61 -0.62
N LEU A 52 22.40 16.36 -0.15
CA LEU A 52 23.55 15.50 0.16
C LEU A 52 24.42 15.27 -1.07
N ALA A 53 23.83 14.94 -2.22
CA ALA A 53 24.56 14.74 -3.46
C ALA A 53 25.35 16.01 -3.88
N LYS A 54 24.79 17.19 -3.66
CA LYS A 54 25.49 18.46 -3.94
C LYS A 54 26.66 18.70 -2.99
N ILE A 55 26.50 18.42 -1.71
CA ILE A 55 27.57 18.56 -0.70
C ILE A 55 28.70 17.57 -0.99
N VAL A 56 28.37 16.31 -1.26
CA VAL A 56 29.36 15.26 -1.59
C VAL A 56 30.13 15.62 -2.85
N ASN A 57 29.45 16.08 -3.91
CA ASN A 57 30.12 16.53 -5.14
C ASN A 57 31.04 17.73 -4.92
N LEU A 58 30.72 18.62 -3.98
CA LEU A 58 31.59 19.74 -3.61
C LEU A 58 32.82 19.28 -2.82
N MET A 59 32.71 18.23 -2.00
CA MET A 59 33.83 17.71 -1.20
C MET A 59 34.79 16.84 -2.00
N ILE A 60 34.29 16.12 -3.01
CA ILE A 60 35.12 15.24 -3.85
C ILE A 60 35.88 16.04 -4.92
N ARG A 61 35.42 17.25 -5.22
CA ARG A 61 36.04 18.17 -6.19
C ARG A 61 36.98 19.15 -5.50
#